data_AF-A0A1G2H4C9-F1
#
_entry.id   AF-A0A1G2H4C9-F1
#
_cell.length_a   1.000
_cell.length_b   1.000
_cell.length_c   1.000
_cell.angle_alpha   90.00
_cell.angle_beta   90.00
_cell.angle_gamma   90.00
#
_symmetry.space_group_name_H-M   'P 1'
#
loop_
_entity.id
_entity.type
_entity.pdbx_description
1 polymer ?
#
loop_
_entity_poly.entity_id
_entity_poly.type
_entity_poly.pdbx_seq_one_letter_code
_entity_poly.pdbx_strand_id
1 'polypeptide(L)' 'MKKKKQKISVSGKIMKVLTAQSKDAEEIRKELKDSFGFSEKPEDVRVNLLYLLRREKIKRKKFGKVYKYHV' A
#
# COMPACT_ATOMS: atom_id res chain seq x y z
N MET A 1 -16.48 -1.61 -26.67
CA MET A 1 -15.48 -2.34 -25.86
C MET A 1 -15.83 -2.26 -24.37
N LYS A 2 -16.30 -3.34 -23.74
CA LYS A 2 -16.59 -3.36 -22.29
C LYS A 2 -15.25 -3.38 -21.52
N LYS A 3 -14.85 -2.25 -20.92
CA LYS A 3 -13.68 -2.17 -20.04
C LYS A 3 -13.92 -3.07 -18.82
N LYS A 4 -13.29 -4.24 -18.76
CA LYS A 4 -13.24 -5.06 -17.53
C LYS A 4 -12.64 -4.19 -16.42
N LYS A 5 -13.42 -3.86 -15.38
CA LYS A 5 -12.90 -3.26 -14.15
C LYS A 5 -11.92 -4.26 -13.54
N GLN A 6 -10.63 -4.13 -13.82
CA GLN A 6 -9.60 -4.93 -13.19
C GLN A 6 -9.71 -4.70 -11.67
N LYS A 7 -9.96 -5.77 -10.91
CA LYS A 7 -9.90 -5.72 -9.45
C LYS A 7 -8.46 -5.40 -9.07
N ILE A 8 -8.20 -4.15 -8.66
CA ILE A 8 -6.88 -3.73 -8.20
C ILE A 8 -6.57 -4.51 -6.92
N SER A 9 -5.44 -5.23 -6.90
CA SER A 9 -4.97 -5.98 -5.73
C SER A 9 -4.62 -5.04 -4.57
N VAL A 10 -4.56 -5.57 -3.35
CA VAL A 10 -4.18 -4.82 -2.14
C VAL A 10 -2.81 -4.15 -2.31
N SER A 11 -1.82 -4.89 -2.82
CA SER A 11 -0.50 -4.36 -3.18
C SER A 11 -0.58 -3.20 -4.18
N GLY A 12 -1.46 -3.30 -5.19
CA GLY A 12 -1.71 -2.21 -6.14
C GLY A 12 -2.28 -0.96 -5.48
N LYS A 13 -3.18 -1.13 -4.52
CA LYS A 13 -3.77 -0.02 -3.75
C LYS A 13 -2.75 0.63 -2.81
N ILE A 14 -1.94 -0.17 -2.12
CA ILE A 14 -0.85 0.32 -1.26
C ILE A 14 0.14 1.13 -2.08
N MET A 15 0.51 0.68 -3.29
CA MET A 15 1.37 1.46 -4.17
C MET A 15 0.73 2.79 -4.56
N LYS A 16 -0.57 2.84 -4.90
CA LYS A 16 -1.26 4.10 -5.19
C LYS A 16 -1.24 5.06 -4.00
N VAL A 17 -1.51 4.56 -2.80
CA VAL A 17 -1.44 5.33 -1.54
C VAL A 17 -0.04 5.92 -1.34
N LEU A 18 0.99 5.09 -1.47
CA LEU A 18 2.39 5.50 -1.27
C LEU A 18 2.95 6.39 -2.39
N THR A 19 2.33 6.38 -3.57
CA THR A 19 2.70 7.28 -4.68
C THR A 19 2.36 8.72 -4.35
N ALA A 20 1.26 8.96 -3.61
CA ALA A 20 0.85 10.30 -3.23
C ALA A 20 1.75 10.89 -2.13
N GLN A 21 2.07 10.08 -1.11
CA GLN A 21 2.88 10.54 0.01
C GLN A 21 3.55 9.35 0.72
N SER A 22 4.70 9.62 1.36
CA SER A 22 5.32 8.64 2.26
C SER A 22 4.51 8.55 3.55
N LYS A 23 4.12 7.34 3.94
CA LYS A 23 3.20 7.09 5.05
C LYS A 23 3.64 5.89 5.89
N ASP A 24 3.23 5.85 7.14
CA ASP A 24 3.43 4.68 7.99
C ASP A 24 2.39 3.57 7.72
N ALA A 25 2.52 2.41 8.37
CA ALA A 25 1.63 1.29 8.14
C ALA A 25 0.17 1.55 8.60
N GLU A 26 -0.03 2.37 9.63
CA GLU A 26 -1.38 2.69 10.13
C GLU A 26 -2.07 3.70 9.23
N GLU A 27 -1.34 4.72 8.77
CA GLU A 27 -1.81 5.70 7.79
C GLU A 27 -2.20 5.00 6.48
N ILE A 28 -1.37 4.09 5.98
CA ILE A 28 -1.70 3.29 4.78
C ILE A 28 -2.99 2.51 5.01
N ARG A 29 -3.15 1.86 6.17
CA ARG A 29 -4.37 1.10 6.49
C ARG A 29 -5.60 2.01 6.53
N LYS A 30 -5.50 3.16 7.16
CA LYS A 30 -6.59 4.14 7.25
C LYS A 30 -7.00 4.62 5.86
N GLU A 31 -6.03 4.97 5.04
CA GLU A 31 -6.29 5.47 3.70
C GLU A 31 -6.79 4.39 2.74
N LEU A 32 -6.37 3.13 2.91
CA LEU A 32 -6.95 1.99 2.22
C LEU A 32 -8.44 1.82 2.56
N LYS A 33 -8.82 2.02 3.82
CA LYS A 33 -10.21 1.98 4.27
C LYS A 33 -11.00 3.15 3.69
N ASP A 34 -10.47 4.37 3.79
CA ASP A 34 -11.16 5.59 3.35
C ASP A 34 -11.30 5.66 1.82
N SER A 35 -10.24 5.34 1.07
CA SER A 35 -10.23 5.49 -0.40
C SER A 35 -10.83 4.31 -1.15
N PHE A 36 -10.78 3.10 -0.57
CA PHE A 36 -11.19 1.88 -1.27
C PHE A 36 -12.28 1.08 -0.54
N GLY A 37 -12.75 1.54 0.62
CA GLY A 37 -13.71 0.81 1.46
C GLY A 37 -13.15 -0.51 2.00
N PHE A 38 -11.82 -0.66 2.03
CA PHE A 38 -11.17 -1.93 2.36
C PHE A 38 -10.95 -2.07 3.87
N SER A 39 -11.58 -3.07 4.48
CA SER A 39 -11.35 -3.47 5.87
C SER A 39 -10.39 -4.67 5.95
N GLU A 40 -9.15 -4.49 5.48
CA GLU A 40 -8.12 -5.52 5.62
C GLU A 40 -7.64 -5.64 7.08
N LYS A 41 -7.25 -6.86 7.47
CA LYS A 41 -6.60 -7.07 8.75
C LYS A 41 -5.23 -6.36 8.74
N PRO A 42 -4.74 -5.89 9.90
CA PRO A 42 -3.41 -5.30 9.99
C PRO A 42 -2.29 -6.21 9.44
N GLU A 43 -2.49 -7.52 9.54
CA GLU A 43 -1.57 -8.55 9.06
C GLU A 43 -1.46 -8.54 7.54
N ASP A 44 -2.57 -8.45 6.81
CA ASP A 44 -2.57 -8.44 5.35
C ASP A 44 -1.82 -7.22 4.80
N VAL A 45 -2.02 -6.04 5.41
CA VAL A 45 -1.28 -4.83 5.07
C VAL A 45 0.22 -5.03 5.31
N ARG A 46 0.62 -5.61 6.45
CA ARG A 46 2.02 -5.91 6.75
C ARG A 46 2.65 -6.88 5.76
N VAL A 47 1.95 -7.97 5.42
CA VAL A 47 2.43 -8.96 4.45
C VAL A 47 2.65 -8.30 3.07
N ASN A 48 1.70 -7.48 2.62
CA ASN A 48 1.84 -6.76 1.36
C ASN A 48 2.97 -5.73 1.39
N LEU A 49 3.19 -5.01 2.50
CA LEU A 49 4.33 -4.10 2.64
C LEU A 49 5.67 -4.84 2.57
N LEU A 50 5.79 -5.99 3.25
CA LEU A 50 6.99 -6.83 3.17
C LEU A 50 7.23 -7.36 1.75
N TYR A 51 6.16 -7.78 1.08
CA TYR A 51 6.21 -8.22 -0.32
C TYR A 51 6.70 -7.10 -1.25
N LEU A 52 6.18 -5.87 -1.08
CA LEU A 52 6.58 -4.72 -1.88
C LEU A 52 8.02 -4.27 -1.58
N LEU A 53 8.48 -4.36 -0.33
CA LEU A 53 9.88 -4.13 0.05
C LEU A 53 10.81 -5.14 -0.63
N ARG A 54 10.45 -6.42 -0.62
CA ARG A 54 11.25 -7.49 -1.25
C ARG A 54 11.37 -7.31 -2.77
N ARG A 55 10.35 -6.72 -3.40
CA ARG A 55 10.35 -6.38 -4.83
C ARG A 55 10.95 -5.01 -5.14
N GLU A 56 11.53 -4.35 -4.14
CA GLU A 56 12.13 -3.01 -4.24
C GLU A 56 11.16 -1.94 -4.77
N LYS A 57 9.84 -2.19 -4.71
CA LYS A 57 8.78 -1.25 -5.16
C LYS A 57 8.51 -0.13 -4.17
N ILE A 58 8.94 -0.31 -2.93
CA ILE A 58 8.86 0.69 -1.87
C ILE A 58 10.16 0.65 -1.08
N LYS A 59 10.52 1.75 -0.43
CA LYS A 59 11.62 1.84 0.52
C LYS A 59 11.07 2.18 1.90
N ARG A 60 11.67 1.59 2.95
CA ARG A 60 11.33 1.91 4.34
C ARG A 60 12.43 2.79 4.93
N LYS A 61 12.06 3.96 5.48
CA LYS A 61 12.99 4.75 6.31
C LYS A 61 13.09 4.11 7.70
N LYS A 62 14.33 3.92 8.18
CA LYS A 62 14.60 3.34 9.51
C LYS A 62 13.99 4.19 10.62
N PHE A 63 14.12 5.52 10.50
CA PHE A 63 13.50 6.46 11.44
C PHE A 63 12.01 6.66 11.09
N GLY A 64 11.13 6.45 12.08
CA GLY A 64 9.68 6.64 11.93
C GLY A 64 8.90 5.50 11.27
N LYS A 65 9.57 4.39 10.86
CA LYS A 65 8.93 3.24 10.17
C LYS A 65 8.07 3.63 8.95
N VAL A 66 8.40 4.74 8.30
CA VAL A 66 7.67 5.29 7.16
C VAL A 66 8.05 4.53 5.88
N TYR A 67 7.05 4.22 5.06
CA TYR A 67 7.21 3.62 3.74
C TYR A 67 7.09 4.71 2.68
N LYS A 68 7.94 4.66 1.66
CA LYS A 68 7.90 5.55 0.49
C LYS A 68 7.82 4.71 -0.77
N TYR A 69 7.08 5.18 -1.76
CA TYR A 69 7.10 4.58 -3.08
C TYR A 69 8.52 4.63 -3.68
N HIS A 70 8.93 3.54 -4.33
CA HIS A 70 10.24 3.43 -4.96
C HIS A 70 10.12 2.65 -6.27
N VAL A 71 10.23 3.36 -7.39
CA VAL A 71 10.42 2.81 -8.73
C VAL A 71 11.43 3.69 -9.44
#